data_AF-A0A7V9VF06-F1
#
_entry.id   AF-A0A7V9VF06-F1
#
_cell.length_a   1.000
_cell.length_b   1.000
_cell.length_c   1.000
_cell.angle_alpha   90.00
_cell.angle_beta   90.00
_cell.angle_gamma   90.00
#
_symmetry.space_group_name_H-M   'P 1'
#
loop_
_entity.id
_entity.type
_entity.pdbx_description
1 polymer ?
#
loop_
_entity_poly.entity_id
_entity_poly.type
_entity_poly.pdbx_seq_one_letter_code
_entity_poly.pdbx_strand_id
1 'polypeptide(L)'
;DDERQIVLRLFVRLNERVQHHLTGDYQIGHSYFMTPAIGTGAGRQRVWQRAVRPLLAEYFQHHRDSESTLDEFEPDRLLSGPDVPGDTASDAR
;
A
#
# COMPACT_ATOMS: atom_id res chain seq x y z
N ASP A 1 -5.56 -10.78 -15.13
CA ASP A 1 -6.08 -9.45 -14.72
C ASP A 1 -6.12 -9.25 -13.21
N ASP A 2 -6.47 -10.27 -12.42
CA ASP A 2 -6.60 -10.16 -10.95
C ASP A 2 -5.34 -9.71 -10.20
N GLU A 3 -4.17 -10.23 -10.55
CA GLU A 3 -2.92 -9.84 -9.87
C GLU A 3 -2.59 -8.36 -10.05
N ARG A 4 -2.78 -7.85 -11.28
CA ARG A 4 -2.58 -6.44 -11.60
C ARG A 4 -3.53 -5.56 -10.80
N GLN A 5 -4.80 -5.98 -10.69
CA GLN A 5 -5.80 -5.25 -9.91
C GLN A 5 -5.47 -5.24 -8.41
N ILE A 6 -4.99 -6.36 -7.86
CA ILE A 6 -4.51 -6.43 -6.46
C ILE A 6 -3.36 -5.45 -6.23
N VAL A 7 -2.38 -5.42 -7.14
CA VAL A 7 -1.21 -4.54 -7.04
C VAL A 7 -1.60 -3.07 -7.12
N LEU A 8 -2.48 -2.69 -8.05
CA LEU A 8 -2.99 -1.32 -8.16
C LEU A 8 -3.77 -0.91 -6.91
N ARG A 9 -4.65 -1.78 -6.42
CA ARG A 9 -5.43 -1.54 -5.20
C ARG A 9 -4.54 -1.35 -3.98
N LEU A 10 -3.48 -2.16 -3.84
CA LEU A 10 -2.48 -1.98 -2.79
C LEU A 10 -1.78 -0.64 -2.88
N PHE A 11 -1.31 -0.27 -4.07
CA PHE A 11 -0.60 0.99 -4.30
C PHE A 11 -1.46 2.20 -3.92
N VAL A 12 -2.72 2.22 -4.38
CA VAL A 12 -3.66 3.32 -4.09
C VAL A 12 -3.95 3.39 -2.59
N ARG A 13 -4.39 2.29 -1.97
CA ARG A 13 -4.77 2.28 -0.55
C ARG A 13 -3.60 2.57 0.39
N LEU A 14 -2.40 2.14 0.03
CA LEU A 14 -1.18 2.45 0.78
C LEU A 14 -0.96 3.97 0.81
N ASN A 15 -0.95 4.60 -0.37
CA ASN A 15 -0.69 6.04 -0.46
C ASN A 15 -1.82 6.88 0.13
N GLU A 16 -3.08 6.49 -0.02
CA GLU A 16 -4.20 7.15 0.66
C GLU A 16 -4.03 7.14 2.18
N ARG A 17 -3.61 6.01 2.75
CA ARG A 17 -3.42 5.91 4.21
C ARG A 17 -2.19 6.65 4.69
N VAL A 18 -1.11 6.65 3.91
CA VAL A 18 0.07 7.46 4.21
C VAL A 18 -0.32 8.94 4.28
N GLN A 19 -1.08 9.42 3.31
CA GLN A 19 -1.57 10.81 3.26
C GLN A 19 -2.57 11.15 4.37
N HIS A 20 -3.29 10.17 4.90
CA HIS A 20 -4.16 10.37 6.05
C HIS A 20 -3.36 10.60 7.35
N HIS A 21 -2.25 9.88 7.52
CA HIS A 21 -1.43 9.93 8.74
C HIS A 21 -0.31 10.98 8.68
N LEU A 22 0.22 11.28 7.50
CA LEU A 22 1.33 12.19 7.30
C LEU A 22 0.90 13.36 6.43
N THR A 23 1.21 14.57 6.88
CA THR A 23 1.03 15.80 6.10
C THR A 23 2.22 16.03 5.16
N GLY A 24 1.98 16.61 4.00
CA GLY A 24 3.02 16.94 3.01
C GLY A 24 3.14 15.91 1.89
N ASP A 25 4.26 15.94 1.16
CA ASP A 25 4.46 15.14 -0.06
C ASP A 25 4.89 13.68 0.21
N TYR A 26 4.56 13.12 1.38
CA TYR A 26 4.92 11.74 1.73
C TYR A 26 4.12 10.74 0.88
N GLN A 27 4.82 10.00 0.02
CA GLN A 27 4.24 8.97 -0.82
C GLN A 27 5.19 7.79 -0.97
N ILE A 28 4.63 6.61 -1.15
CA ILE A 28 5.38 5.41 -1.51
C ILE A 28 5.48 5.37 -3.03
N GLY A 29 6.71 5.40 -3.53
CA GLY A 29 7.01 5.35 -4.96
C GLY A 29 6.50 4.07 -5.62
N HIS A 30 6.14 4.18 -6.91
CA HIS A 30 5.66 3.05 -7.72
C HIS A 30 6.71 1.95 -7.93
N SER A 31 8.00 2.24 -7.76
CA SER A 31 9.11 1.29 -7.99
C SER A 31 8.99 0.00 -7.17
N TYR A 32 8.47 0.05 -5.94
CA TYR A 32 8.23 -1.14 -5.11
C TYR A 32 7.17 -2.09 -5.71
N PHE A 33 6.30 -1.58 -6.58
CA PHE A 33 5.21 -2.29 -7.22
C PHE A 33 5.53 -2.71 -8.67
N MET A 34 6.72 -2.40 -9.17
CA MET A 34 7.14 -2.77 -10.54
C MET A 34 7.88 -4.11 -10.60
N THR A 35 8.13 -4.76 -9.46
CA THR A 35 8.74 -6.10 -9.44
C THR A 35 7.71 -7.19 -9.72
N PRO A 36 7.96 -8.15 -10.63
CA PRO A 36 7.00 -9.22 -10.93
C PRO A 36 6.56 -10.02 -9.68
N ALA A 37 7.43 -10.13 -8.67
CA ALA A 37 7.13 -10.87 -7.45
C ALA A 37 5.93 -10.28 -6.68
N ILE A 38 5.64 -8.99 -6.84
CA ILE A 38 4.53 -8.29 -6.15
C ILE A 38 3.13 -8.82 -6.58
N GLY A 39 3.02 -9.51 -7.72
CA GLY A 39 1.75 -10.15 -8.11
C GLY A 39 1.38 -11.31 -7.18
N THR A 40 2.39 -12.00 -6.63
CA THR A 40 2.18 -13.19 -5.79
C THR A 40 2.05 -12.84 -4.30
N GLY A 41 1.27 -13.61 -3.54
CA GLY A 41 1.14 -13.41 -2.09
C GLY A 41 2.47 -13.44 -1.34
N ALA A 42 3.30 -14.45 -1.62
CA ALA A 42 4.62 -14.59 -1.00
C ALA A 42 5.59 -13.47 -1.40
N GLY A 43 5.57 -13.04 -2.67
CA GLY A 43 6.40 -11.94 -3.13
C GLY A 43 5.96 -10.59 -2.57
N ARG A 44 4.65 -10.33 -2.42
CA ARG A 44 4.14 -9.16 -1.70
C ARG A 44 4.65 -9.10 -0.28
N GLN A 45 4.48 -10.17 0.48
CA GLN A 45 4.95 -10.25 1.86
C GLN A 45 6.45 -9.96 1.96
N ARG A 46 7.25 -10.51 1.03
CA ARG A 46 8.69 -10.25 0.97
C ARG A 46 9.02 -8.79 0.66
N VAL A 47 8.35 -8.17 -0.31
CA VAL A 47 8.55 -6.75 -0.64
C VAL A 47 8.16 -5.87 0.54
N TRP A 48 7.06 -6.19 1.22
CA TRP A 48 6.59 -5.43 2.38
C TRP A 48 7.61 -5.45 3.51
N GLN A 49 8.01 -6.64 3.95
CA GLN A 49 8.91 -6.81 5.09
C GLN A 49 10.29 -6.20 4.85
N ARG A 50 10.77 -6.20 3.61
CA ARG A 50 12.15 -5.77 3.28
C ARG A 50 12.27 -4.35 2.78
N ALA A 51 11.18 -3.74 2.31
CA ALA A 51 11.25 -2.46 1.64
C ALA A 51 10.17 -1.48 2.12
N VAL A 52 8.90 -1.86 2.04
CA VAL A 52 7.79 -0.92 2.34
C VAL A 52 7.70 -0.66 3.85
N ARG A 53 7.67 -1.70 4.69
CA ARG A 53 7.55 -1.56 6.15
C ARG A 53 8.74 -0.81 6.76
N PRO A 54 10.02 -1.08 6.40
CA PRO A 54 11.14 -0.25 6.85
C PRO A 54 11.01 1.22 6.47
N LEU A 55 10.61 1.54 5.24
CA LEU A 55 10.40 2.92 4.80
C LEU A 55 9.28 3.62 5.61
N LEU A 56 8.17 2.92 5.85
CA LEU A 56 7.09 3.46 6.68
C LEU A 56 7.56 3.66 8.13
N ALA A 57 8.39 2.76 8.66
CA ALA A 57 8.95 2.92 10.00
C ALA A 57 9.82 4.18 10.12
N GLU A 58 10.59 4.49 9.07
CA GLU A 58 11.34 5.76 8.98
C GLU A 58 10.40 6.96 8.94
N TYR A 59 9.30 6.90 8.17
CA TYR A 59 8.32 7.97 8.11
C TYR A 59 7.61 8.20 9.45
N PHE A 60 7.35 7.13 10.20
CA PHE A 60 6.63 7.16 11.47
C PHE A 60 7.53 7.17 12.70
N GLN A 61 8.84 7.38 12.55
CA GLN A 61 9.81 7.27 13.65
C GLN A 61 9.53 8.19 14.85
N HIS A 62 8.72 9.25 14.66
CA HIS A 62 8.35 10.20 15.72
C HIS A 62 6.93 10.01 16.26
N HIS A 63 6.18 9.01 15.77
CA HIS A 63 4.87 8.68 16.29
C HIS A 63 4.96 7.83 17.55
N ARG A 64 4.15 8.19 18.55
CA ARG A 64 4.14 7.55 19.87
C ARG A 64 3.72 6.07 19.81
N ASP A 65 2.88 5.73 18.82
CA ASP A 65 2.29 4.39 18.63
C ASP A 65 2.71 3.76 17.29
N SER A 66 3.94 4.04 16.83
CA SER A 66 4.46 3.72 15.49
C SER A 66 4.24 2.25 15.08
N GLU A 67 4.51 1.27 15.94
CA GLU A 67 4.29 -0.14 15.60
C GLU A 67 2.82 -0.46 15.31
N SER A 68 1.89 0.05 16.14
CA SER A 68 0.46 -0.17 15.91
C SER A 68 -0.03 0.52 14.64
N THR A 69 0.53 1.70 14.33
CA THR A 69 0.27 2.40 13.07
C THR A 69 0.79 1.58 11.88
N LEU A 70 1.99 0.99 11.97
CA LEU A 70 2.58 0.17 10.91
C LEU A 70 1.72 -1.06 10.57
N ASP A 71 1.07 -1.67 11.56
CA ASP A 71 0.18 -2.82 11.34
C ASP A 71 -1.02 -2.48 10.43
N GLU A 72 -1.48 -1.21 10.41
CA GLU A 72 -2.56 -0.75 9.52
C GLU A 72 -2.16 -0.76 8.03
N PHE A 73 -0.85 -0.77 7.76
CA PHE A 73 -0.28 -0.77 6.42
C PHE A 73 0.07 -2.16 5.91
N GLU A 74 -0.20 -3.22 6.67
CA GLU A 74 0.03 -4.59 6.18
C GLU A 74 -0.85 -4.92 4.96
N PRO A 75 -0.37 -5.71 3.99
CA PRO A 75 -1.07 -5.96 2.73
C PRO A 75 -2.50 -6.48 2.94
N ASP A 76 -2.69 -7.38 3.89
CA ASP A 76 -3.99 -8.00 4.15
C ASP A 76 -4.98 -6.98 4.74
N ARG A 77 -4.50 -6.04 5.58
CA ARG A 77 -5.31 -4.94 6.11
C ARG A 77 -5.68 -3.94 5.03
N LEU A 78 -4.72 -3.61 4.16
CA LEU A 78 -4.96 -2.76 3.00
C LEU A 78 -5.97 -3.37 2.05
N LEU A 79 -5.95 -4.70 1.83
CA LEU A 79 -6.86 -5.38 0.92
C LEU A 79 -8.25 -5.67 1.51
N SER A 80 -8.37 -5.80 2.83
CA SER A 80 -9.64 -6.13 3.51
C SER A 80 -10.64 -4.96 3.61
N GLY A 81 -10.22 -3.72 3.34
CA GLY A 81 -11.11 -2.55 3.34
C GLY A 81 -12.15 -2.55 2.20
N PRO A 82 -13.25 -1.78 2.34
CA PRO A 82 -14.26 -1.67 1.27
C PRO A 82 -13.63 -1.15 -0.02
N ASP A 83 -14.09 -1.67 -1.16
CA ASP A 83 -13.63 -1.24 -2.48
C ASP A 83 -13.82 0.26 -2.64
N VAL A 84 -12.72 0.97 -2.91
CA VAL A 84 -12.78 2.38 -3.30
C VAL A 84 -13.51 2.38 -4.65
N PRO A 85 -14.64 3.08 -4.79
CA PRO A 85 -15.33 3.19 -6.06
C PRO A 85 -14.50 4.12 -6.97
N GLY A 86 -13.47 3.55 -7.59
CA GLY A 86 -12.61 4.21 -8.57
C GLY A 86 -12.47 3.45 -9.89
N ASP A 87 -13.01 2.23 -9.98
CA ASP A 87 -12.85 1.35 -11.14
C ASP A 87 -14.14 1.14 -11.95
N THR A 88 -15.18 1.97 -11.73
CA THR A 88 -16.45 1.97 -12.48
C THR A 88 -16.56 3.07 -13.54
N ALA A 89 -15.46 3.75 -13.89
CA ALA A 89 -15.47 4.80 -14.89
C ALA A 89 -14.48 4.53 -16.05
N SER A 90 -14.66 3.42 -16.76
CA SER A 90 -14.26 3.33 -18.18
C SER A 90 -14.99 2.17 -18.87
N ASP A 91 -16.31 2.09 -18.71
CA ASP A 91 -17.15 1.31 -19.61
C ASP A 91 -18.54 1.98 -19.73
N ALA A 92 -18.54 3.18 -20.29
CA ALA A 92 -19.75 3.86 -20.71
C ALA A 92 -19.45 4.81 -21.88
N ARG A 93 -19.54 4.23 -23.09
CA ARG A 93 -19.82 4.85 -24.39
C ARG A 93 -18.69 5.61 -25.10
#